data_AF-R3KLW5-F1
#
_entry.id   AF-R3KLW5-F1
#
_cell.length_a   1.000
_cell.length_b   1.000
_cell.length_c   1.000
_cell.angle_alpha   90.00
_cell.angle_beta   90.00
_cell.angle_gamma   90.00
#
_symmetry.space_group_name_H-M   'P 1'
#
loop_
_entity.id
_entity.type
_entity.pdbx_description
1 polymer ?
#
loop_
_entity_poly.entity_id
_entity_poly.type
_entity_poly.pdbx_seq_one_letter_code
_entity_poly.pdbx_strand_id
1 'polypeptide(L)' 'MDKLVQKKYVLHKVKRTFYKANVTISQIVVNSIANELYKEFTKCSEKEQEYLLDSGEMVKLLWNKHVITKEKELLKEI' A
#
# COMPACT_ATOMS: atom_id res chain seq x y z
N MET A 1 -0.82 13.06 -12.06
CA MET A 1 -2.20 12.79 -11.59
C MET A 1 -2.47 13.66 -10.37
N ASP A 2 -3.68 14.21 -10.19
CA ASP A 2 -4.01 14.95 -8.96
C ASP A 2 -3.87 14.08 -7.71
N LYS A 3 -3.42 14.67 -6.58
CA LYS A 3 -3.12 13.92 -5.34
C LYS A 3 -4.35 13.22 -4.77
N LEU A 4 -5.55 13.81 -4.90
CA LEU A 4 -6.79 13.19 -4.45
C LEU A 4 -7.12 11.97 -5.32
N VAL A 5 -6.94 12.10 -6.64
CA VAL A 5 -7.17 11.03 -7.61
C VAL A 5 -6.19 9.87 -7.37
N GLN A 6 -4.91 10.18 -7.15
CA GLN A 6 -3.88 9.20 -6.85
C GLN A 6 -4.18 8.44 -5.55
N LYS A 7 -4.57 9.15 -4.48
CA LYS A 7 -5.00 8.54 -3.21
C LYS A 7 -6.16 7.58 -3.42
N LYS A 8 -7.22 8.02 -4.10
CA LYS A 8 -8.39 7.17 -4.38
C LYS A 8 -8.00 5.93 -5.18
N TYR A 9 -7.15 6.09 -6.20
CA TYR A 9 -6.67 5.00 -7.02
C TYR A 9 -5.91 3.94 -6.21
N VAL A 10 -4.91 4.35 -5.42
CA VAL A 10 -4.10 3.44 -4.60
C VAL A 10 -4.98 2.68 -3.61
N LEU A 11 -5.82 3.40 -2.85
CA LEU A 11 -6.72 2.78 -1.87
C LEU A 11 -7.67 1.78 -2.52
N HIS A 12 -8.28 2.13 -3.66
CA HIS A 12 -9.19 1.25 -4.37
C HIS A 12 -8.48 0.01 -4.91
N LYS A 13 -7.27 0.16 -5.48
CA LYS A 13 -6.49 -0.97 -6.00
C LYS A 13 -6.16 -1.96 -4.89
N VAL A 14 -5.67 -1.48 -3.74
CA VAL A 14 -5.35 -2.33 -2.59
C VAL A 14 -6.59 -3.09 -2.12
N LYS A 15 -7.70 -2.39 -1.83
CA LYS A 15 -8.94 -3.02 -1.37
C LYS A 15 -9.44 -4.08 -2.35
N ARG A 16 -9.43 -3.78 -3.65
CA ARG A 16 -9.87 -4.71 -4.69
C ARG A 16 -9.00 -5.96 -4.77
N THR A 17 -7.68 -5.85 -4.55
CA THR A 17 -6.79 -7.02 -4.51
C THR A 17 -7.17 -7.97 -3.39
N PHE A 18 -7.42 -7.46 -2.18
CA PHE A 18 -7.83 -8.30 -1.06
C PHE A 18 -9.24 -8.89 -1.28
N TYR A 19 -10.22 -8.10 -1.70
CA TYR A 19 -11.57 -8.63 -1.94
C TYR A 19 -11.60 -9.70 -3.05
N LYS A 20 -10.79 -9.54 -4.12
CA LYS A 20 -10.69 -10.56 -5.18
C LYS A 20 -10.03 -11.85 -4.73
N ALA A 21 -9.15 -11.79 -3.73
CA ALA A 21 -8.51 -12.97 -3.17
C ALA A 21 -9.46 -13.79 -2.28
N ASN A 22 -10.75 -13.42 -2.16
CA ASN A 22 -11.77 -14.09 -1.33
C ASN A 22 -11.31 -14.32 0.12
N VAL A 23 -10.47 -13.44 0.63
CA VAL A 23 -10.00 -13.54 2.01
C VAL A 23 -11.16 -13.25 2.96
N THR A 24 -11.36 -14.10 3.96
CA THR A 24 -12.30 -13.92 5.08
C THR A 24 -11.87 -12.81 6.05
N ILE A 25 -11.15 -11.81 5.54
CA ILE A 25 -10.64 -10.67 6.30
C ILE A 25 -11.76 -9.63 6.43
N SER A 26 -11.94 -9.10 7.63
CA SER A 26 -12.94 -8.07 7.88
C SER A 26 -12.63 -6.78 7.10
N GLN A 27 -13.67 -6.07 6.70
CA GLN A 27 -13.54 -4.80 5.97
C GLN A 27 -12.71 -3.75 6.73
N ILE A 28 -12.78 -3.76 8.07
CA ILE A 28 -12.00 -2.86 8.93
C ILE A 28 -10.50 -3.10 8.74
N VAL A 29 -10.07 -4.37 8.72
CA VAL A 29 -8.67 -4.74 8.52
C VAL A 29 -8.21 -4.37 7.11
N VAL A 30 -9.02 -4.66 6.08
CA VAL A 30 -8.70 -4.28 4.69
C VAL A 30 -8.55 -2.75 4.54
N ASN A 31 -9.42 -1.97 5.20
CA ASN A 31 -9.32 -0.52 5.21
C ASN A 31 -8.04 -0.03 5.89
N SER A 32 -7.66 -0.65 7.02
CA SER A 32 -6.42 -0.33 7.72
C SER A 32 -5.19 -0.60 6.83
N ILE A 33 -5.11 -1.79 6.22
CA ILE A 33 -4.03 -2.16 5.30
C ILE A 33 -3.95 -1.17 4.13
N ALA A 34 -5.09 -0.81 3.52
CA ALA A 34 -5.10 0.15 2.42
C ALA A 34 -4.50 1.51 2.83
N ASN A 35 -4.81 1.98 4.04
CA ASN A 35 -4.25 3.24 4.55
C ASN A 35 -2.75 3.12 4.83
N GLU A 36 -2.28 2.02 5.42
CA GLU A 36 -0.85 1.79 5.69
C GLU A 36 -0.04 1.69 4.39
N LEU A 37 -0.54 0.96 3.39
CA LEU A 37 0.13 0.88 2.09
C LEU A 37 0.13 2.22 1.36
N TYR A 38 -0.92 3.04 1.53
CA TYR A 38 -0.91 4.41 1.01
C TYR A 38 0.12 5.29 1.71
N LYS A 39 0.33 5.14 3.03
CA LYS A 39 1.41 5.85 3.73
C LYS A 39 2.78 5.48 3.16
N GLU A 40 3.03 4.18 2.95
CA GLU A 40 4.28 3.73 2.31
C GLU A 40 4.45 4.27 0.90
N PHE A 41 3.36 4.35 0.13
CA PHE A 41 3.35 4.98 -1.18
C PHE A 41 3.75 6.46 -1.12
N THR A 42 3.21 7.23 -0.17
CA THR A 42 3.55 8.65 -0.02
C THR A 42 4.99 8.90 0.45
N LYS A 43 5.65 7.90 1.04
CA LYS A 43 7.07 7.95 1.40
C LYS A 43 8.00 7.69 0.19
N CYS A 44 7.47 7.21 -0.94
CA CYS A 44 8.25 7.03 -2.16
C CYS A 44 8.51 8.37 -2.85
N SER A 45 9.64 8.47 -3.56
CA SER A 45 9.92 9.56 -4.49
C SER A 45 8.88 9.61 -5.61
N GLU A 46 8.73 10.75 -6.28
CA GLU A 46 7.75 10.91 -7.37
C GLU A 46 7.96 9.89 -8.50
N LYS A 47 9.22 9.64 -8.87
CA LYS A 47 9.58 8.64 -9.88
C LYS A 47 9.20 7.21 -9.47
N GLU A 48 9.41 6.86 -8.20
CA GLU A 48 8.98 5.57 -7.66
C GLU A 48 7.46 5.47 -7.62
N GLN A 49 6.75 6.56 -7.29
CA GLN A 49 5.29 6.58 -7.30
C GLN A 49 4.74 6.36 -8.71
N GLU A 50 5.30 7.01 -9.73
CA GLU A 50 4.93 6.80 -11.14
C GLU A 50 5.16 5.35 -11.55
N TYR A 51 6.36 4.81 -11.28
CA TYR A 51 6.66 3.40 -11.54
C TYR A 51 5.66 2.46 -10.86
N LEU A 52 5.34 2.69 -9.58
CA LEU A 52 4.39 1.88 -8.83
C LEU A 52 3.00 1.91 -9.47
N LEU A 53 2.52 3.07 -9.91
CA LEU A 53 1.21 3.22 -10.55
C LEU A 53 1.10 2.41 -11.85
N ASP A 54 2.19 2.31 -12.61
CA ASP A 54 2.26 1.63 -13.91
C ASP A 54 2.68 0.16 -13.83
N SER A 55 3.34 -0.26 -12.75
CA SER A 55 3.98 -1.58 -12.60
C SER A 55 3.05 -2.80 -12.66
N GLY A 56 1.73 -2.62 -12.49
CA GLY A 56 0.78 -3.72 -12.30
C GLY A 56 0.92 -4.47 -10.96
N GLU A 57 2.12 -4.49 -10.36
CA GLU A 57 2.46 -5.15 -9.10
C GLU A 57 2.43 -4.23 -7.87
N MET A 58 1.90 -3.01 -8.00
CA MET A 58 1.88 -1.97 -6.97
C MET A 58 1.60 -2.49 -5.55
N VAL A 59 0.57 -3.31 -5.38
CA VAL A 59 0.15 -3.80 -4.05
C VAL A 59 1.22 -4.70 -3.42
N LYS A 60 1.85 -5.57 -4.21
CA LYS A 60 2.92 -6.47 -3.74
C LYS A 60 4.16 -5.69 -3.35
N LEU A 61 4.57 -4.73 -4.18
CA LEU A 61 5.75 -3.89 -3.91
C LEU A 61 5.56 -3.02 -2.66
N LEU A 62 4.38 -2.39 -2.52
CA LEU A 62 4.04 -1.61 -1.32
C LEU A 62 3.98 -2.49 -0.07
N TRP A 63 3.45 -3.71 -0.18
CA TRP A 63 3.40 -4.66 0.94
C TRP A 63 4.81 -5.04 1.41
N ASN A 64 5.69 -5.40 0.49
CA ASN A 64 7.08 -5.71 0.83
C ASN A 64 7.77 -4.54 1.52
N LYS A 65 7.54 -3.31 1.02
CA LYS A 65 8.07 -2.10 1.64
C LYS A 65 7.54 -1.91 3.06
N HIS A 66 6.24 -2.11 3.26
CA HIS A 66 5.61 -2.00 4.58
C HIS A 66 6.22 -2.98 5.59
N VAL A 67 6.41 -4.24 5.20
CA VAL A 67 7.03 -5.27 6.06
C VAL A 67 8.44 -4.85 6.45
N ILE A 68 9.28 -4.43 5.48
CA ILE A 68 10.65 -3.97 5.75
C ILE A 68 10.66 -2.74 6.68
N THR A 69 9.74 -1.79 6.47
CA THR A 69 9.60 -0.61 7.34
C THR A 69 9.27 -1.04 8.77
N LYS A 70 8.33 -1.97 8.95
CA LYS A 70 7.92 -2.47 10.28
C LYS A 70 9.02 -3.26 10.96
N GLU A 71 9.75 -4.10 10.24
CA GLU A 71 10.91 -4.82 10.76
C GLU A 71 11.98 -3.85 11.26
N LYS A 72 12.27 -2.78 10.51
CA LYS A 72 13.22 -1.74 10.93
C LYS A 72 12.74 -0.94 12.14
N GLU A 73 11.45 -0.66 12.25
CA GLU A 73 10.86 0.00 13.43
C GLU A 73 11.04 -0.87 14.66
N LEU A 74 10.68 -2.16 14.58
CA LEU A 74 10.85 -3.12 15.67
C LEU A 74 12.31 -3.28 16.11
N LEU A 75 13.25 -3.35 15.17
CA LEU A 75 14.68 -3.48 15.48
C LEU A 75 15.28 -2.23 16.13
N LYS A 76 14.65 -1.05 16.01
CA LYS A 76 15.08 0.18 16.69
C LYS A 76 14.56 0.31 18.11
N GLU A 77 13.60 -0.55 18.50
CA GLU A 77 13.02 -0.58 19.83
C GLU A 77 13.75 -1.54 20.78
N ILE A 78 14.82 -2.21 20.32
CA ILE A 78 15.74 -3.08 21.10
C ILE A 78 17.03 -2.31 21.40
#